data_AF-A0A428G0F3-F1
#
_entry.id   AF-A0A428G0F3-F1
#
_cell.length_a   1.000
_cell.length_b   1.000
_cell.length_c   1.000
_cell.angle_alpha   90.00
_cell.angle_beta   90.00
_cell.angle_gamma   90.00
#
_symmetry.space_group_name_H-M   'P 1'
#
loop_
_entity.id
_entity.type
_entity.pdbx_description
1 polymer ?
#
loop_
_entity_poly.entity_id
_entity_poly.type
_entity_poly.pdbx_seq_one_letter_code
_entity_poly.pdbx_strand_id
1 'polypeptide(L)'
;MEYKLFEEFITLQALLKELGIIQSGGAIKSFLMEHQVYFNGELESRRGKKIRIGDTIDIPDLKIDITLTQPSLKEQEEYQADKIEKERIAKLVKEMNKGVKKEKQKTTSSPKAKQAPRFPGR
;
A
#
# COMPACT_ATOMS: atom_id res chain seq x y z
N MET A 1 7.68 16.52 11.68
CA MET A 1 6.83 15.34 12.00
C MET A 1 7.69 14.09 11.89
N GLU A 2 7.51 13.13 12.78
CA GLU A 2 8.25 11.86 12.73
C GLU A 2 7.37 10.75 12.17
N TYR A 3 7.93 9.93 11.28
CA TYR A 3 7.28 8.77 10.71
C TYR A 3 8.06 7.50 11.03
N LYS A 4 7.44 6.57 11.76
CA LYS A 4 8.06 5.30 12.12
C LYS A 4 7.96 4.31 10.96
N LEU A 5 9.10 3.93 10.41
CA LEU A 5 9.16 2.97 9.31
C LEU A 5 9.42 1.55 9.81
N PHE A 6 8.42 0.68 9.72
CA PHE A 6 8.49 -0.73 10.14
C PHE A 6 9.06 -1.66 9.05
N GLU A 7 9.02 -1.23 7.79
CA GLU A 7 9.53 -1.98 6.64
C GLU A 7 10.95 -1.54 6.25
N GLU A 8 11.58 -2.22 5.28
CA GLU A 8 12.93 -1.85 4.81
C GLU A 8 12.96 -0.47 4.13
N PHE A 9 11.90 -0.15 3.38
CA PHE A 9 11.73 1.13 2.70
C PHE A 9 10.25 1.43 2.54
N ILE A 10 9.91 2.71 2.42
CA ILE A 10 8.59 3.17 1.97
C ILE A 10 8.75 3.95 0.66
N THR A 11 7.71 3.98 -0.16
CA THR A 11 7.72 4.85 -1.36
C THR A 11 7.15 6.22 -1.01
N LEU A 12 7.59 7.28 -1.70
CA LEU A 12 7.06 8.63 -1.51
C LEU A 12 5.53 8.64 -1.62
N GLN A 13 4.99 7.91 -2.60
CA GLN A 13 3.54 7.73 -2.73
C GLN A 13 2.87 7.08 -1.52
N ALA A 14 3.44 6.00 -0.99
CA ALA A 14 2.87 5.33 0.17
C ALA A 14 2.93 6.24 1.40
N LEU A 15 4.05 6.92 1.63
CA LEU A 15 4.23 7.85 2.75
C LEU A 15 3.20 8.99 2.71
N LEU A 16 3.07 9.67 1.57
CA LEU A 16 2.09 10.75 1.43
C LEU A 16 0.65 10.27 1.62
N LYS A 17 0.35 9.03 1.24
CA LYS A 17 -0.98 8.43 1.42
C LYS A 17 -1.24 8.09 2.88
N GLU A 18 -0.27 7.49 3.57
CA GLU A 18 -0.40 7.13 4.99
C GLU A 18 -0.51 8.35 5.89
N LEU A 19 0.19 9.43 5.55
CA LEU A 19 0.07 10.73 6.20
C LEU A 19 -1.22 11.48 5.85
N GLY A 20 -2.06 10.95 4.93
CA GLY A 20 -3.31 11.57 4.51
C GLY A 20 -3.14 12.82 3.65
N ILE A 21 -1.93 13.11 3.17
CA ILE A 21 -1.64 14.25 2.29
C ILE A 21 -2.30 14.03 0.92
N ILE A 22 -2.30 12.79 0.43
CA ILE A 22 -3.00 12.39 -0.81
C ILE A 22 -4.11 11.39 -0.50
N GLN A 23 -5.26 11.55 -1.17
CA GLN A 23 -6.40 10.65 -0.98
C GLN A 23 -6.27 9.32 -1.72
N SER A 24 -5.51 9.27 -2.81
CA SER A 24 -5.34 8.06 -3.62
C SER A 24 -3.99 8.02 -4.31
N GLY A 25 -3.56 6.82 -4.73
CA GLY A 25 -2.32 6.66 -5.50
C GLY A 25 -2.36 7.34 -6.87
N GLY A 26 -3.54 7.68 -7.40
CA GLY A 26 -3.66 8.48 -8.63
C GLY A 26 -3.36 9.97 -8.40
N ALA A 27 -3.66 10.48 -7.19
CA ALA A 27 -3.56 11.89 -6.86
C ALA A 27 -2.11 12.39 -6.75
N ILE A 28 -1.13 11.51 -6.52
CA ILE A 28 0.27 11.95 -6.37
C ILE A 28 0.82 12.61 -7.64
N LYS A 29 0.30 12.27 -8.83
CA LYS A 29 0.76 12.92 -10.07
C LYS A 29 0.43 14.41 -10.03
N SER A 30 -0.82 14.75 -9.72
CA SER A 30 -1.27 16.14 -9.60
C SER A 30 -0.55 16.84 -8.45
N PHE A 31 -0.42 16.15 -7.31
CA PHE A 31 0.29 16.68 -6.14
C PHE A 31 1.74 17.10 -6.46
N LEU A 32 2.52 16.25 -7.14
CA LEU A 32 3.92 16.59 -7.50
C LEU A 32 4.04 17.61 -8.64
N MET A 33 2.95 17.92 -9.36
CA MET A 33 2.94 19.01 -10.34
C MET A 33 2.59 20.35 -9.68
N GLU A 34 1.74 20.33 -8.66
CA GLU A 34 1.27 21.51 -7.93
C GLU A 34 2.23 21.90 -6.80
N HIS A 35 2.84 20.91 -6.14
CA HIS A 35 3.69 21.10 -4.96
C HIS A 35 5.12 20.64 -5.20
N GLN A 36 6.05 21.38 -4.61
CA GLN A 36 7.48 21.01 -4.59
C GLN A 36 7.76 20.11 -3.39
N VAL A 37 8.28 18.92 -3.67
CA VAL A 37 8.68 17.95 -2.65
C VAL A 37 10.18 17.78 -2.71
N TYR A 38 10.83 17.95 -1.57
CA TYR A 38 12.27 17.81 -1.41
C TYR A 38 12.57 16.53 -0.64
N PHE A 39 13.52 15.75 -1.14
CA PHE A 39 14.05 14.56 -0.49
C PHE A 39 15.51 14.83 -0.12
N ASN A 40 15.83 14.87 1.17
CA ASN A 40 17.16 15.23 1.68
C ASN A 40 17.73 16.53 1.08
N GLY A 41 16.85 17.51 0.83
CA GLY A 41 17.22 18.81 0.22
C GLY A 41 17.25 18.84 -1.31
N GLU A 42 17.05 17.71 -2.00
CA GLU A 42 16.96 17.66 -3.46
C GLU A 42 15.49 17.60 -3.92
N LEU A 43 15.14 18.40 -4.93
CA LEU A 43 13.79 18.36 -5.51
C LEU A 43 13.51 16.98 -6.11
N GLU A 44 12.50 16.29 -5.59
CA GLU A 44 12.12 14.95 -6.00
C GLU A 44 10.71 14.94 -6.61
N SER A 45 10.63 14.51 -7.87
CA SER A 45 9.39 14.41 -8.64
C SER A 45 8.99 12.96 -8.91
N ARG A 46 9.79 11.99 -8.45
CA ARG A 46 9.51 10.56 -8.62
C ARG A 46 8.63 10.04 -7.49
N ARG A 47 7.38 9.75 -7.86
CA ARG A 47 6.35 9.09 -7.03
C ARG A 47 6.84 7.82 -6.34
N GLY A 48 7.65 7.03 -7.05
CA GLY A 48 8.18 5.75 -6.59
C GLY A 48 9.55 5.83 -5.93
N LYS A 49 10.03 7.02 -5.54
CA LYS A 49 11.30 7.13 -4.82
C LYS A 49 11.19 6.34 -3.51
N LYS A 50 12.15 5.45 -3.30
CA LYS A 50 12.27 4.65 -2.08
C LYS A 50 12.98 5.48 -1.02
N ILE A 51 12.36 5.58 0.13
CA ILE A 51 12.78 6.36 1.28
C ILE A 51 13.07 5.36 2.40
N ARG A 52 14.20 5.52 3.05
CA ARG A 52 14.65 4.67 4.13
C ARG A 52 14.69 5.45 5.44
N ILE A 53 14.93 4.71 6.50
CA ILE A 53 15.16 5.29 7.83
C ILE A 53 16.35 6.25 7.77
N GLY A 54 16.19 7.43 8.37
CA GLY A 54 17.18 8.50 8.39
C GLY A 54 17.02 9.51 7.26
N ASP A 55 16.20 9.22 6.25
CA ASP A 55 15.86 10.19 5.22
C ASP A 55 14.85 11.22 5.74
N THR A 56 14.88 12.39 5.10
CA THR A 56 14.02 13.54 5.39
C THR A 56 13.30 13.98 4.13
N ILE A 57 12.03 14.35 4.30
CA ILE A 57 11.18 14.89 3.24
C ILE A 57 10.62 16.22 3.69
N ASP A 58 10.79 17.23 2.86
CA ASP A 58 10.29 18.58 3.10
C ASP A 58 9.31 18.95 1.97
N ILE A 59 8.18 19.52 2.36
CA ILE A 59 7.16 20.06 1.47
C ILE A 59 6.91 21.52 1.87
N PRO A 60 7.66 22.48 1.30
CA PRO A 60 7.60 23.89 1.70
C PRO A 60 6.21 24.52 1.56
N ASP A 61 5.44 24.11 0.53
CA ASP A 61 4.08 24.60 0.29
C ASP A 61 3.13 24.31 1.45
N LEU A 62 3.29 23.15 2.08
CA LEU A 62 2.48 22.71 3.21
C LEU A 62 3.16 22.99 4.55
N LYS A 63 4.42 23.43 4.54
CA LYS A 63 5.29 23.58 5.73
C LYS A 63 5.35 22.30 6.54
N ILE A 64 5.48 21.16 5.84
CA ILE A 64 5.52 19.83 6.43
C ILE A 64 6.93 19.26 6.23
N ASP A 65 7.61 19.03 7.35
CA ASP A 65 8.86 18.28 7.41
C ASP A 65 8.58 16.88 7.98
N ILE A 66 9.04 15.85 7.28
CA ILE A 66 8.88 14.45 7.66
C ILE A 66 10.27 13.82 7.83
N THR A 67 10.52 13.26 9.00
CA THR A 67 11.76 12.52 9.29
C THR A 67 11.42 11.06 9.53
N LEU A 68 12.10 10.15 8.81
CA LEU A 68 11.87 8.72 8.97
C LEU A 68 12.73 8.15 10.09
N THR A 69 12.09 7.62 11.12
CA THR A 69 12.75 7.05 12.30
C THR A 69 12.50 5.56 12.43
N GLN A 70 13.41 4.85 13.11
CA GLN A 70 13.21 3.43 13.42
C GLN A 70 12.18 3.29 14.54
N PRO A 71 11.16 2.44 14.39
CA PRO A 71 10.30 2.07 15.51
C PRO A 71 11.11 1.34 16.57
N SER A 72 10.68 1.48 17.82
CA SER A 72 11.33 0.82 18.95
C SER A 72 11.11 -0.70 18.90
N LEU A 73 12.06 -1.49 19.42
CA LEU A 73 12.03 -2.96 19.37
C LEU A 73 10.74 -3.58 19.94
N LYS A 74 10.16 -2.97 20.98
CA LYS A 74 8.92 -3.45 21.60
C LYS A 74 7.69 -3.29 20.68
N GLU A 75 7.60 -2.16 19.98
CA GLU A 75 6.50 -1.90 19.03
C GLU A 75 6.60 -2.79 17.79
N GLN A 76 7.83 -3.17 17.40
CA GLN A 76 8.06 -4.12 16.31
C GLN A 76 7.56 -5.53 16.67
N GLU A 77 7.79 -6.00 17.89
CA GLU A 77 7.33 -7.34 18.34
C GLU A 77 5.81 -7.45 18.37
N GLU A 78 5.12 -6.43 18.89
CA GLU A 78 3.65 -6.38 18.91
C GLU A 78 3.08 -6.40 17.49
N TYR A 79 3.66 -5.61 16.57
CA TYR A 79 3.21 -5.60 15.17
C TYR A 79 3.43 -6.95 14.47
N GLN A 80 4.54 -7.63 14.75
CA GLN A 80 4.79 -8.98 14.22
C GLN A 80 3.78 -9.99 14.75
N ALA A 81 3.43 -9.93 16.04
CA ALA A 81 2.42 -10.79 16.64
C ALA A 81 1.05 -10.61 15.96
N ASP A 82 0.63 -9.36 15.72
CA ASP A 82 -0.62 -9.06 15.03
C ASP A 82 -0.63 -9.55 13.58
N LYS A 83 0.51 -9.45 12.89
CA LYS A 83 0.66 -9.96 11.51
C LYS A 83 0.57 -11.48 11.46
N ILE A 84 1.21 -12.18 12.40
CA ILE A 84 1.15 -13.64 12.55
C ILE A 84 -0.28 -14.10 12.81
N GLU A 85 -1.02 -13.42 13.69
CA GLU A 85 -2.40 -13.78 13.98
C GLU A 85 -3.32 -13.52 12.77
N LYS A 86 -3.15 -12.40 12.05
CA LYS A 86 -3.87 -12.15 10.79
C LYS A 86 -3.61 -13.23 9.74
N GLU A 87 -2.36 -13.70 9.59
CA GLU A 87 -2.03 -14.79 8.68
C GLU A 87 -2.67 -16.12 9.10
N ARG A 88 -2.71 -16.39 10.41
CA ARG A 88 -3.40 -17.56 10.96
C ARG A 88 -4.91 -17.52 10.69
N ILE A 89 -5.55 -16.38 10.93
CA ILE A 89 -6.97 -16.17 10.65
C ILE A 89 -7.24 -16.32 9.14
N ALA A 90 -6.40 -15.71 8.29
CA ALA A 90 -6.54 -15.83 6.84
C ALA A 90 -6.44 -17.29 6.37
N LYS A 91 -5.52 -18.07 6.95
CA LYS A 91 -5.40 -19.51 6.69
C LYS A 91 -6.65 -20.28 7.13
N LEU A 92 -7.17 -20.02 8.32
CA LEU A 92 -8.38 -20.64 8.84
C LEU A 92 -9.61 -20.32 7.97
N VAL A 93 -9.81 -19.06 7.60
CA VAL A 93 -10.89 -18.62 6.70
C VAL A 93 -10.76 -19.27 5.33
N LYS A 94 -9.54 -19.41 4.81
CA LYS A 94 -9.27 -20.08 3.53
C LYS A 94 -9.61 -21.57 3.60
N GLU A 95 -9.30 -22.24 4.71
CA GLU A 95 -9.69 -23.64 4.94
C GLU A 95 -11.20 -23.79 5.06
N MET A 96 -11.86 -22.91 5.81
CA MET A 96 -13.33 -22.87 5.96
C MET A 96 -14.03 -22.69 4.60
N ASN A 97 -13.58 -21.74 3.78
CA ASN A 97 -14.12 -21.51 2.44
C ASN A 97 -13.86 -22.67 1.46
N LYS A 98 -12.78 -23.43 1.65
CA LYS A 98 -12.47 -24.62 0.84
C LYS A 98 -13.44 -25.77 1.15
N GLY A 99 -13.92 -25.89 2.40
CA GLY A 99 -14.96 -26.84 2.80
C GLY A 99 -16.32 -26.53 2.16
N VAL A 100 -16.76 -25.27 2.22
CA VAL A 100 -18.04 -24.82 1.64
C VAL A 100 -18.10 -24.99 0.12
N LYS A 101 -16.97 -24.84 -0.59
CA LYS A 101 -16.89 -25.10 -2.05
C LYS A 101 -17.01 -26.59 -2.41
N LYS A 102 -16.58 -27.52 -1.54
CA LYS A 102 -16.70 -28.97 -1.77
C LYS A 102 -18.13 -29.47 -1.62
N GLU A 103 -18.94 -28.84 -0.77
CA GLU A 103 -20.36 -29.18 -0.61
C GLU A 103 -21.23 -28.65 -1.76
N LYS A 104 -20.92 -27.47 -2.32
CA LYS A 104 -21.65 -26.89 -3.46
C LYS A 104 -21.38 -27.53 -4.82
N GLN A 105 -20.41 -28.44 -4.94
CA GLN A 105 -20.07 -29.11 -6.22
C GLN A 105 -20.85 -30.41 -6.50
N LYS A 106 -21.75 -30.85 -5.61
CA LYS A 106 -22.60 -32.03 -5.89
C LYS A 106 -23.92 -31.75 -6.63
N THR A 107 -24.27 -30.49 -6.89
CA THR A 107 -25.47 -30.16 -7.66
C THR A 107 -25.23 -28.98 -8.59
N THR A 108 -24.86 -29.27 -9.84
CA THR A 108 -25.49 -28.78 -11.08
C THR A 108 -24.53 -28.88 -12.26
N SER A 109 -25.01 -29.59 -13.26
CA SER A 109 -24.41 -29.90 -14.55
C SER A 109 -24.35 -28.71 -15.52
N SER A 110 -23.41 -28.80 -16.47
CA SER A 110 -23.28 -28.18 -17.80
C SER A 110 -22.35 -26.97 -18.00
N PRO A 111 -21.37 -27.03 -18.94
CA PRO A 111 -20.49 -25.92 -19.28
C PRO A 111 -21.05 -25.10 -20.45
N LYS A 112 -21.32 -23.80 -20.25
CA LYS A 112 -21.49 -22.85 -21.36
C LYS A 112 -20.30 -21.90 -21.41
N ALA A 113 -19.44 -22.13 -22.41
CA ALA A 113 -18.38 -21.20 -22.79
C ALA A 113 -19.00 -19.86 -23.23
N LYS A 114 -18.71 -18.78 -22.51
CA LYS A 114 -19.07 -17.42 -22.91
C LYS A 114 -17.90 -16.84 -23.72
N GLN A 115 -18.08 -16.69 -25.03
CA GLN A 115 -17.15 -15.93 -25.87
C GLN A 115 -17.43 -14.42 -25.72
N ALA A 116 -16.39 -13.61 -25.63
CA ALA A 116 -16.49 -12.16 -25.51
C ALA A 116 -16.89 -11.51 -26.86
N PRO A 117 -17.78 -10.51 -26.89
CA PRO A 117 -18.17 -9.82 -28.12
C PRO A 117 -17.00 -9.01 -28.68
N ARG A 118 -16.68 -9.19 -29.97
CA ARG A 118 -15.69 -8.38 -30.70
C ARG A 118 -16.41 -7.24 -31.40
N PHE A 119 -16.12 -6.00 -31.00
CA PHE A 119 -16.61 -4.81 -31.69
C PHE A 119 -15.85 -4.60 -33.00
N PRO A 120 -16.52 -4.40 -34.15
CA PRO A 120 -15.87 -4.00 -35.39
C PRO A 120 -15.48 -2.52 -35.29
N GLY A 121 -14.18 -2.23 -35.44
CA GLY A 121 -13.67 -0.87 -35.53
C GLY A 121 -14.26 -0.14 -36.74
N ARG A 122 -14.45 1.17 -36.60
CA ARG A 122 -14.95 2.07 -37.64
C ARG A 122 -13.79 2.77 -38.33
#